data_AF-A0A963BT25-F1
#
_entry.id   AF-A0A963BT25-F1
#
_cell.length_a   1.000
_cell.length_b   1.000
_cell.length_c   1.000
_cell.angle_alpha   90.00
_cell.angle_beta   90.00
_cell.angle_gamma   90.00
#
_symmetry.space_group_name_H-M   'P 1'
#
loop_
_entity.id
_entity.type
_entity.pdbx_description
1 polymer ?
#
loop_
_entity_poly.entity_id
_entity_poly.type
_entity_poly.pdbx_seq_one_letter_code
_entity_poly.pdbx_strand_id
1 'polypeptide(L)'
;MSLETVPTTEAAGSEPVQGDLLEAADSALTLSLQDFVSEFGDELLDSLNRANPPVYNGQARPHRQIVLASLKRKLFQAQAEVVHAVTELLADRGERAAIVNGEMG
;
A
#
# COMPACT_ATOMS: atom_id res chain seq x y z
N MET A 1 36.98 62.12 -35.94
CA MET A 1 36.27 60.90 -35.51
C MET A 1 36.93 60.44 -34.22
N SER A 2 36.31 60.77 -33.08
CA SER A 2 36.83 60.46 -31.73
C SER A 2 36.43 59.04 -31.35
N LEU A 3 37.37 58.28 -30.77
CA LEU A 3 37.12 56.99 -30.16
C LEU A 3 36.51 57.21 -28.77
N GLU A 4 35.37 56.59 -28.49
CA GLU A 4 34.79 56.53 -27.15
C GLU A 4 34.72 55.07 -26.70
N THR A 5 35.57 54.74 -25.73
CA THR A 5 35.65 53.47 -25.02
C THR A 5 34.49 53.37 -24.02
N VAL A 6 33.67 52.34 -24.15
CA VAL A 6 32.61 51.98 -23.17
C VAL A 6 33.15 50.87 -22.26
N PRO A 7 32.91 50.94 -20.93
CA PRO A 7 33.76 50.31 -19.93
C PRO A 7 33.45 48.82 -19.71
N THR A 8 34.49 48.13 -19.24
CA THR A 8 34.48 46.82 -18.57
C THR A 8 33.30 46.71 -17.59
N THR A 9 32.37 45.79 -17.85
CA THR A 9 31.45 45.29 -16.82
C THR A 9 32.17 44.16 -16.08
N GLU A 10 32.68 44.50 -14.89
CA GLU A 10 33.10 43.53 -13.89
C GLU A 10 31.91 42.68 -13.42
N ALA A 11 32.24 41.44 -13.08
CA ALA A 11 31.37 40.37 -12.65
C ALA A 11 30.37 40.78 -11.54
N ALA A 12 29.09 40.50 -11.78
CA ALA A 12 28.09 40.29 -10.73
C ALA A 12 27.75 38.78 -10.73
N GLY A 13 27.77 38.18 -9.54
CA GLY A 13 27.89 36.74 -9.30
C GLY A 13 26.91 35.85 -10.06
N SER A 14 27.46 34.83 -10.72
CA SER A 14 26.71 33.63 -11.10
C SER A 14 26.61 32.72 -9.87
N GLU A 15 25.70 33.05 -8.96
CA GLU A 15 25.24 32.17 -7.88
C GLU A 15 24.08 31.29 -8.41
N PRO A 16 23.83 30.09 -7.85
CA PRO A 16 23.30 28.92 -8.55
C PRO A 16 21.76 28.95 -8.70
N VAL A 17 21.24 29.82 -9.57
CA VAL A 17 19.79 29.92 -9.84
C VAL A 17 19.17 28.60 -10.32
N GLN A 18 19.97 27.73 -10.97
CA GLN A 18 19.52 26.45 -11.52
C GLN A 18 19.33 25.36 -10.44
N GLY A 19 20.14 25.36 -9.38
CA GLY A 19 20.06 24.36 -8.31
C GLY A 19 18.82 24.58 -7.44
N ASP A 20 18.50 25.83 -7.15
CA ASP A 20 17.35 26.24 -6.33
C ASP A 20 16.01 25.92 -7.03
N LEU A 21 15.95 26.04 -8.36
CA LEU A 21 14.77 25.66 -9.17
C LEU A 21 14.54 24.14 -9.24
N LEU A 22 15.61 23.35 -9.30
CA LEU A 22 15.52 21.89 -9.31
C LEU A 22 15.14 21.35 -7.93
N GLU A 23 15.68 21.91 -6.86
CA GLU A 23 15.35 21.52 -5.49
C GLU A 23 13.93 21.95 -5.08
N ALA A 24 13.47 23.12 -5.54
CA ALA A 24 12.08 23.53 -5.42
C ALA A 24 11.13 22.63 -6.22
N ALA A 25 11.54 22.16 -7.40
CA ALA A 25 10.77 21.21 -8.21
C ALA A 25 10.72 19.82 -7.56
N ASP A 26 11.83 19.32 -7.00
CA ASP A 26 11.86 18.07 -6.25
C ASP A 26 10.99 18.15 -5.00
N SER A 27 11.04 19.26 -4.28
CA SER A 27 10.18 19.51 -3.11
C SER A 27 8.69 19.55 -3.48
N ALA A 28 8.35 20.01 -4.69
CA ALA A 28 6.99 19.99 -5.21
C ALA A 28 6.54 18.60 -5.69
N LEU A 29 7.48 17.70 -5.98
CA LEU A 29 7.23 16.30 -6.36
C LEU A 29 7.35 15.33 -5.17
N THR A 30 7.79 15.80 -4.01
CA THR A 30 7.81 15.03 -2.77
C THR A 30 6.50 15.16 -2.03
N LEU A 31 5.75 14.07 -1.95
CA LEU A 31 4.55 13.95 -1.13
C LEU A 31 4.86 13.11 0.11
N SER A 32 4.37 13.52 1.29
CA SER A 32 4.50 12.68 2.47
C SER A 32 3.65 11.42 2.30
N LEU A 33 4.08 10.30 2.88
CA LEU A 33 3.28 9.07 2.82
C LEU A 33 1.92 9.27 3.50
N GLN A 34 1.85 10.11 4.54
CA GLN A 34 0.61 10.42 5.24
C GLN A 34 -0.39 11.13 4.31
N ASP A 35 0.08 12.13 3.57
CA ASP A 35 -0.76 12.86 2.62
C ASP A 35 -1.18 11.97 1.45
N PHE A 36 -0.24 11.16 0.92
CA PHE A 36 -0.55 10.18 -0.12
C PHE A 36 -1.62 9.17 0.30
N VAL A 37 -1.50 8.59 1.49
CA VAL A 37 -2.48 7.62 2.01
C VAL A 37 -3.82 8.31 2.29
N SER A 38 -3.80 9.57 2.74
CA SER A 38 -5.04 10.33 2.99
C SER A 38 -5.77 10.70 1.71
N GLU A 39 -5.05 11.00 0.63
CA GLU A 39 -5.64 11.43 -0.65
C GLU A 39 -6.02 10.25 -1.54
N PHE A 40 -5.17 9.22 -1.63
CA PHE A 40 -5.32 8.12 -2.60
C PHE A 40 -5.63 6.76 -1.96
N GLY A 41 -5.65 6.67 -0.63
CA GLY A 41 -5.72 5.39 0.09
C GLY A 41 -6.97 4.58 -0.24
N ASP A 42 -8.15 5.20 -0.18
CA ASP A 42 -9.42 4.51 -0.39
C ASP A 42 -9.56 4.00 -1.84
N GLU A 43 -9.26 4.85 -2.83
CA GLU A 43 -9.33 4.47 -4.25
C GLU A 43 -8.30 3.39 -4.62
N LEU A 44 -7.09 3.48 -4.04
CA LEU A 44 -6.05 2.48 -4.22
C LEU A 44 -6.47 1.13 -3.61
N LEU A 45 -7.03 1.16 -2.40
CA LEU A 45 -7.52 -0.02 -1.70
C LEU A 45 -8.69 -0.66 -2.46
N ASP A 46 -9.62 0.13 -2.97
CA ASP A 46 -10.74 -0.34 -3.79
C ASP A 46 -10.27 -0.97 -5.10
N SER A 47 -9.30 -0.33 -5.77
CA SER A 47 -8.70 -0.87 -6.99
C SER A 47 -7.96 -2.19 -6.72
N LEU A 48 -7.22 -2.26 -5.62
CA LEU A 48 -6.55 -3.47 -5.17
C LEU A 48 -7.54 -4.58 -4.86
N ASN A 49 -8.62 -4.30 -4.12
CA ASN A 49 -9.66 -5.28 -3.80
C ASN A 49 -10.42 -5.75 -5.04
N ARG A 50 -10.58 -4.89 -6.05
CA ARG A 50 -11.19 -5.27 -7.33
C ARG A 50 -10.28 -6.18 -8.15
N ALA A 51 -8.99 -5.87 -8.20
CA ALA A 51 -8.00 -6.67 -8.90
C ALA A 51 -7.73 -8.00 -8.19
N ASN A 52 -7.72 -7.98 -6.86
CA ASN A 52 -7.41 -9.10 -5.98
C ASN A 52 -8.52 -9.28 -4.95
N PRO A 53 -9.69 -9.84 -5.35
CA PRO A 53 -10.80 -10.02 -4.43
C PRO A 53 -10.37 -10.91 -3.27
N PRO A 54 -10.64 -10.50 -2.01
CA PRO A 54 -10.24 -11.25 -0.84
C PRO A 54 -10.80 -12.67 -0.92
N VAL A 55 -9.98 -13.65 -0.52
CA VAL A 55 -10.39 -15.05 -0.50
C VAL A 55 -11.52 -15.24 0.51
N TYR A 56 -11.39 -14.64 1.68
CA TYR A 56 -12.36 -14.72 2.76
C TYR A 56 -12.60 -13.33 3.34
N ASN A 57 -13.87 -12.94 3.47
CA ASN A 57 -14.31 -11.61 3.89
C ASN A 57 -14.93 -11.59 5.30
N GLY A 58 -14.64 -12.61 6.12
CA GLY A 58 -15.20 -12.75 7.47
C GLY A 58 -16.63 -13.33 7.50
N GLN A 59 -17.18 -13.77 6.37
CA GLN A 59 -18.49 -14.42 6.32
C GLN A 59 -18.32 -15.95 6.21
N ALA A 60 -18.45 -16.62 7.35
CA ALA A 60 -18.42 -18.08 7.41
C ALA A 60 -19.59 -18.71 6.64
N ARG A 61 -19.32 -19.76 5.87
CA ARG A 61 -20.38 -20.54 5.21
C ARG A 61 -21.15 -21.37 6.25
N PRO A 62 -22.50 -21.33 6.28
CA PRO A 62 -23.28 -22.00 7.33
C PRO A 62 -23.01 -23.50 7.47
N HIS A 63 -22.83 -24.21 6.34
CA HIS A 63 -22.52 -25.64 6.37
C HIS A 63 -21.14 -25.93 6.99
N ARG A 64 -20.13 -25.10 6.75
CA ARG A 64 -18.80 -25.23 7.39
C ARG A 64 -18.89 -24.93 8.88
N GLN A 65 -19.72 -23.97 9.26
CA GLN A 65 -19.94 -23.65 10.66
C GLN A 65 -20.57 -24.82 11.43
N ILE A 66 -21.49 -25.57 10.81
CA ILE A 66 -22.05 -26.80 11.40
C ILE A 66 -20.94 -27.84 11.63
N VAL A 67 -20.03 -28.02 10.66
CA VAL A 67 -18.90 -28.95 10.79
C VAL A 67 -17.97 -28.52 11.93
N LEU A 68 -17.57 -27.24 11.99
CA LEU A 68 -16.76 -26.72 13.10
C LEU A 68 -17.46 -26.88 14.46
N ALA A 69 -18.77 -26.65 14.51
CA ALA A 69 -19.56 -26.84 15.71
C ALA A 69 -19.64 -28.32 16.13
N SER A 70 -19.42 -29.27 15.23
CA SER A 70 -19.44 -30.71 15.56
C SER A 70 -18.11 -31.24 16.13
N LEU A 71 -17.04 -30.43 16.11
CA LEU A 71 -15.72 -30.82 16.61
C LEU A 71 -15.74 -31.07 18.13
N LYS A 72 -15.04 -32.14 18.56
CA LYS A 72 -14.88 -32.49 19.99
C LYS A 72 -14.20 -31.37 20.77
N ARG A 73 -13.15 -30.77 20.21
CA ARG A 73 -12.51 -29.57 20.75
C ARG A 73 -13.05 -28.35 20.01
N LYS A 74 -13.66 -27.44 20.76
CA LYS A 74 -14.16 -26.18 20.21
C LYS A 74 -12.99 -25.27 19.90
N LEU A 75 -13.00 -24.73 18.69
CA LEU A 75 -12.12 -23.64 18.30
C LEU A 75 -12.62 -22.36 18.96
N PHE A 76 -11.70 -21.51 19.39
CA PHE A 76 -12.06 -20.12 19.66
C PHE A 76 -12.20 -19.34 18.35
N GLN A 77 -12.75 -18.12 18.44
CA GLN A 77 -13.16 -17.36 17.26
C GLN A 77 -12.04 -17.20 16.23
N ALA A 78 -10.84 -16.74 16.59
CA ALA A 78 -9.78 -16.54 15.61
C ALA A 78 -9.33 -17.85 14.93
N GLN A 79 -9.30 -18.97 15.64
CA GLN A 79 -9.05 -20.28 15.03
C GLN A 79 -10.15 -20.66 14.03
N ALA A 80 -11.42 -20.41 14.37
CA ALA A 80 -12.54 -20.69 13.46
C ALA A 80 -12.47 -19.83 12.19
N GLU A 81 -12.16 -18.53 12.32
CA GLU A 81 -11.95 -17.62 11.18
C GLU A 81 -10.83 -18.12 10.26
N VAL A 82 -9.69 -18.52 10.84
CA VAL A 82 -8.57 -19.09 10.07
C VAL A 82 -9.00 -20.35 9.33
N VAL A 83 -9.73 -21.26 9.97
CA VAL A 83 -10.19 -22.48 9.29
C VAL A 83 -11.14 -22.16 8.15
N HIS A 84 -12.07 -21.21 8.31
CA HIS A 84 -12.93 -20.78 7.20
C HIS A 84 -12.12 -20.20 6.05
N ALA A 85 -11.18 -19.30 6.33
CA ALA A 85 -10.33 -18.68 5.32
C ALA A 85 -9.47 -19.70 4.56
N VAL A 86 -8.83 -20.62 5.28
CA VAL A 86 -8.00 -21.68 4.69
C VAL A 86 -8.85 -22.65 3.88
N THR A 87 -10.05 -22.99 4.36
CA THR A 87 -10.96 -23.87 3.61
C THR A 87 -11.42 -23.19 2.32
N GLU A 88 -11.67 -21.89 2.34
CA GLU A 88 -12.02 -21.14 1.13
C GLU A 88 -10.87 -21.13 0.12
N LEU A 89 -9.64 -20.93 0.58
CA LEU A 89 -8.44 -20.95 -0.24
C LEU A 89 -8.19 -22.34 -0.87
N LEU A 90 -8.21 -23.40 -0.07
CA LEU A 90 -7.83 -24.73 -0.52
C LEU A 90 -8.97 -25.43 -1.28
N ALA A 91 -10.20 -25.35 -0.78
CA ALA A 91 -11.31 -26.13 -1.32
C ALA A 91 -12.10 -25.38 -2.41
N ASP A 92 -12.25 -24.06 -2.33
CA ASP A 92 -13.03 -23.31 -3.33
C ASP A 92 -12.14 -22.70 -4.42
N ARG A 93 -10.99 -22.10 -4.05
CA ARG A 93 -10.05 -21.52 -5.02
C ARG A 93 -9.11 -22.58 -5.63
N GLY A 94 -8.98 -23.74 -4.99
CA GLY A 94 -8.15 -24.85 -5.49
C GLY A 94 -6.64 -24.61 -5.33
N GLU A 95 -6.26 -23.75 -4.39
CA GLU A 95 -4.84 -23.49 -4.12
C GLU A 95 -4.15 -24.70 -3.49
N ARG A 96 -2.82 -24.77 -3.69
CA ARG A 96 -2.03 -25.95 -3.30
C ARG A 96 -1.71 -26.02 -1.81
N ALA A 97 -1.63 -24.86 -1.15
CA ALA A 97 -1.20 -24.76 0.23
C ALA A 97 -1.71 -23.47 0.90
N ALA A 98 -1.75 -23.49 2.22
CA ALA A 98 -2.04 -22.33 3.05
C ALA A 98 -0.98 -22.22 4.15
N ILE A 99 -0.54 -20.99 4.45
CA ILE A 99 0.38 -20.71 5.55
C ILE A 99 -0.43 -20.04 6.65
N VAL A 100 -0.38 -20.60 7.85
CA VAL A 100 -1.03 -20.05 9.04
C VAL A 100 0.06 -19.59 9.99
N ASN A 101 0.07 -18.29 10.29
CA ASN A 101 0.88 -17.76 11.38
C ASN A 101 0.00 -17.68 12.63
N GLY A 102 0.33 -18.49 13.64
CA GLY A 102 -0.37 -18.51 14.92
C GLY A 102 0.60 -18.19 16.06
N GLU A 103 0.16 -17.36 16.99
CA GLU A 103 0.85 -17.19 18.27
C GLU A 103 0.71 -18.45 19.13
N MET A 104 1.68 -18.73 20.00
CA MET A 104 1.61 -19.88 20.91
C MET A 104 0.60 -19.61 22.04
N GLY A 105 -0.40 -20.48 22.18
CA GLY A 105 -1.44 -20.43 23.22
C GLY A 105 -2.08 -21.80 23.46
#